data_AF-A0A662F3J0-F1
#
_entry.id   AF-A0A662F3J0-F1
#
_cell.length_a   1.000
_cell.length_b   1.000
_cell.length_c   1.000
_cell.angle_alpha   90.00
_cell.angle_beta   90.00
_cell.angle_gamma   90.00
#
_symmetry.space_group_name_H-M   'P 1'
#
loop_
_entity.id
_entity.type
_entity.pdbx_description
1 polymer ?
#
loop_
_entity_poly.entity_id
_entity_poly.type
_entity_poly.pdbx_seq_one_letter_code
_entity_poly.pdbx_strand_id
1 'polypeptide(L)'
;FFVHLTLLPRLSSTDELKTKPTQHSVKELRAIGIQPDAIVARADGPLPDGVRRKIARFCDVPMENVIEDPDLDSIYAAPLVLHDQGLDDRISCRLGLPAVQPDLSAWTERLARLRNPTREVQIGIVGKYVELEDSYISIREALIHAGIANDARVEMLWIPAEAVARDGPEKHLEGIDGLLVPGGFGDRGIEGKVEAISYVRKRKIPFFGICLGLQCAVIEFARDRLGLPQANSSEFDPHTPDPVIDLLPDQADVRDKGGTMRLGEYETVLKNGTRAYDCYRADRIRERHRHRYEFNPAYREAFEAAGMVVSGTSPDGRLVEIIELPDHPWYVGVQFHPEFTSRFLFPHPLFSGFVEACLRRRDSSSSS
;
A
#
# COMPACT_ATOMS: atom_id res chain seq x y z
N PHE A 1 -5.47 8.27 31.69
CA PHE A 1 -6.74 7.94 31.02
C PHE A 1 -6.56 6.58 30.37
N PHE A 2 -7.27 5.57 30.83
CA PHE A 2 -7.22 4.21 30.29
C PHE A 2 -8.47 3.95 29.43
N VAL A 3 -8.26 3.64 28.16
CA VAL A 3 -9.31 3.18 27.24
C VAL A 3 -9.23 1.66 27.16
N HIS A 4 -10.33 0.97 27.48
CA HIS A 4 -10.41 -0.48 27.38
C HIS A 4 -11.32 -0.90 26.22
N LEU A 5 -10.75 -1.56 25.21
CA LEU A 5 -11.49 -2.11 24.08
C LEU A 5 -12.04 -3.49 24.43
N THR A 6 -13.34 -3.70 24.23
CA THR A 6 -14.00 -4.99 24.49
C THR A 6 -14.91 -5.38 23.35
N LEU A 7 -15.14 -6.69 23.19
CA LEU A 7 -16.07 -7.23 22.20
C LEU A 7 -17.42 -7.56 22.85
N LEU A 8 -18.51 -7.10 22.24
CA LEU A 8 -19.89 -7.47 22.55
C LEU A 8 -20.40 -8.48 21.52
N PRO A 9 -20.27 -9.80 21.77
CA PRO A 9 -20.77 -10.79 20.83
C PRO A 9 -22.29 -10.78 20.81
N ARG A 10 -22.84 -10.85 19.61
CA ARG A 10 -24.25 -11.13 19.35
C ARG A 10 -24.46 -12.64 19.24
N LEU A 11 -25.42 -13.17 19.99
CA LEU A 11 -25.79 -14.57 19.84
C LEU A 11 -26.78 -14.72 18.68
N SER A 12 -26.40 -15.49 17.66
CA SER A 12 -27.24 -15.75 16.48
C SER A 12 -28.59 -16.38 16.83
N SER A 13 -28.68 -17.14 17.93
CA SER A 13 -29.90 -17.83 18.36
C SER A 13 -30.94 -16.92 19.03
N THR A 14 -30.53 -15.79 19.62
CA THR A 14 -31.43 -14.92 20.38
C THR A 14 -31.38 -13.45 19.95
N ASP A 15 -30.51 -13.13 18.98
CA ASP A 15 -30.25 -11.76 18.49
C ASP A 15 -29.96 -10.75 19.64
N GLU A 16 -29.26 -11.23 20.68
CA GLU A 16 -28.99 -10.45 21.89
C GLU A 16 -27.49 -10.19 22.04
N LEU A 17 -27.14 -8.93 22.25
CA LEU A 17 -25.78 -8.52 22.60
C LEU A 17 -25.44 -8.91 24.03
N LYS A 18 -24.37 -9.68 24.21
CA LYS A 18 -23.93 -10.14 25.54
C LYS A 18 -22.87 -9.21 26.12
N THR A 19 -23.22 -8.53 27.21
CA THR A 19 -22.31 -7.66 27.97
C THR A 19 -21.37 -8.42 28.91
N LYS A 20 -21.58 -9.72 29.13
CA LYS A 20 -20.84 -10.52 30.12
C LYS A 20 -19.33 -10.60 29.82
N PRO A 21 -18.88 -10.78 28.56
CA PRO A 21 -17.45 -10.73 28.21
C PRO A 21 -16.80 -9.40 28.59
N THR A 22 -17.41 -8.26 28.27
CA THR A 22 -16.95 -6.93 28.69
C THR A 22 -16.80 -6.83 30.21
N GLN A 23 -17.81 -7.28 30.97
CA GLN A 23 -17.77 -7.25 32.44
C GLN A 23 -16.62 -8.08 33.02
N HIS A 24 -16.39 -9.28 32.48
CA HIS A 24 -15.28 -10.13 32.90
C HIS A 24 -13.93 -9.52 32.51
N SER A 25 -13.81 -9.00 31.30
CA SER A 25 -12.58 -8.35 30.82
C SER A 25 -12.20 -7.15 31.70
N VAL A 26 -13.16 -6.30 32.06
CA VAL A 26 -12.92 -5.18 32.99
C VAL A 26 -12.60 -5.65 34.40
N LYS A 27 -13.17 -6.78 34.87
CA LYS A 27 -12.80 -7.36 36.16
C LYS A 27 -11.34 -7.82 36.17
N GLU A 28 -10.89 -8.52 35.12
CA GLU A 28 -9.49 -8.96 34.99
C GLU A 28 -8.53 -7.76 34.89
N LEU A 29 -8.90 -6.72 34.14
CA LEU A 29 -8.13 -5.47 34.07
C LEU A 29 -7.98 -4.79 35.44
N ARG A 30 -9.07 -4.75 36.23
CA ARG A 30 -9.04 -4.22 37.60
C ARG A 30 -8.25 -5.09 38.56
N ALA A 31 -8.24 -6.41 38.37
CA ALA A 31 -7.49 -7.34 39.20
C ALA A 31 -5.96 -7.09 39.13
N ILE A 32 -5.46 -6.55 38.01
CA ILE A 32 -4.06 -6.11 37.86
C ILE A 32 -3.83 -4.63 38.23
N GLY A 33 -4.83 -3.96 38.82
CA GLY A 33 -4.72 -2.60 39.34
C GLY A 33 -5.06 -1.48 38.36
N ILE A 34 -5.65 -1.79 37.20
CA ILE A 34 -6.02 -0.77 36.19
C ILE A 34 -7.54 -0.55 36.20
N GLN A 35 -7.96 0.66 36.55
CA GLN A 35 -9.34 1.12 36.39
C GLN A 35 -9.49 1.81 35.02
N PRO A 36 -10.34 1.31 34.11
CA PRO A 36 -10.60 2.00 32.86
C PRO A 36 -11.34 3.32 33.11
N ASP A 37 -10.93 4.38 32.42
CA ASP A 37 -11.68 5.64 32.38
C ASP A 37 -12.80 5.57 31.31
N ALA A 38 -12.58 4.83 30.21
CA ALA A 38 -13.56 4.62 29.15
C ALA A 38 -13.56 3.18 28.61
N ILE A 39 -14.70 2.74 28.09
CA ILE A 39 -14.89 1.44 27.44
C ILE A 39 -15.29 1.69 26.00
N VAL A 40 -14.49 1.19 25.06
CA VAL A 40 -14.86 1.10 23.65
C VAL A 40 -15.47 -0.28 23.45
N ALA A 41 -16.75 -0.31 23.09
CA ALA A 41 -17.54 -1.52 23.01
C ALA A 41 -17.75 -1.90 21.53
N ARG A 42 -16.89 -2.78 21.02
CA ARG A 42 -16.95 -3.30 19.66
C ARG A 42 -18.16 -4.20 19.48
N ALA A 43 -19.00 -3.89 18.49
CA ALA A 43 -20.21 -4.67 18.18
C ALA A 43 -20.44 -4.70 16.66
N ASP A 44 -21.33 -5.59 16.21
CA ASP A 44 -21.74 -5.71 14.80
C ASP A 44 -22.80 -4.66 14.38
N GLY A 45 -23.19 -3.75 15.29
CA GLY A 45 -24.19 -2.72 15.03
C GLY A 45 -24.37 -1.78 16.23
N PRO A 46 -25.34 -0.83 16.15
CA PRO A 46 -25.58 0.14 17.21
C PRO A 46 -25.93 -0.51 18.55
N LEU A 47 -25.48 0.09 19.65
CA LEU A 47 -25.73 -0.46 20.98
C LEU A 47 -27.04 0.11 21.55
N PRO A 48 -27.99 -0.74 21.96
CA PRO A 48 -29.16 -0.25 22.69
C PRO A 48 -28.75 0.43 24.01
N ASP A 49 -29.41 1.51 24.37
CA ASP A 49 -29.17 2.24 25.62
C ASP A 49 -29.16 1.36 26.87
N GLY A 50 -30.01 0.33 26.91
CA GLY A 50 -30.05 -0.64 28.00
C GLY A 50 -28.74 -1.42 28.17
N VAL A 51 -28.10 -1.79 27.05
CA VAL A 51 -26.79 -2.46 27.01
C VAL A 51 -25.71 -1.51 27.52
N ARG A 52 -25.70 -0.26 27.05
CA ARG A 52 -24.74 0.76 27.50
C ARG A 52 -24.86 1.06 29.00
N ARG A 53 -26.08 1.28 29.50
CA ARG A 53 -26.35 1.48 30.95
C ARG A 53 -25.87 0.29 31.79
N LYS A 54 -26.05 -0.92 31.27
CA LYS A 54 -25.56 -2.15 31.93
C LYS A 54 -24.04 -2.16 31.98
N ILE A 55 -23.35 -1.85 30.88
CA ILE A 55 -21.88 -1.77 30.85
C ILE A 55 -21.39 -0.71 31.83
N ALA A 56 -21.91 0.51 31.77
CA ALA A 56 -21.56 1.61 32.66
C ALA A 56 -21.64 1.20 34.14
N ARG A 57 -22.79 0.64 34.54
CA ARG A 57 -23.04 0.22 35.92
C ARG A 57 -22.13 -0.93 36.39
N PHE A 58 -21.97 -1.97 35.58
CA PHE A 58 -21.19 -3.15 36.01
C PHE A 58 -19.67 -2.94 35.92
N CYS A 59 -19.23 -2.02 35.06
CA CYS A 59 -17.82 -1.71 34.86
C CYS A 59 -17.36 -0.49 35.65
N ASP A 60 -18.29 0.22 36.31
CA ASP A 60 -18.03 1.43 37.10
C ASP A 60 -17.36 2.54 36.27
N VAL A 61 -17.96 2.84 35.12
CA VAL A 61 -17.56 3.94 34.24
C VAL A 61 -18.78 4.85 33.96
N PRO A 62 -18.59 6.16 33.79
CA PRO A 62 -19.67 7.05 33.37
C PRO A 62 -20.35 6.57 32.09
N MET A 63 -21.65 6.81 31.96
CA MET A 63 -22.44 6.36 30.80
C MET A 63 -21.88 6.93 29.49
N GLU A 64 -21.50 8.20 29.53
CA GLU A 64 -20.86 8.93 28.45
C GLU A 64 -19.47 8.39 28.08
N ASN A 65 -18.84 7.60 28.94
CA ASN A 65 -17.55 6.94 28.68
C ASN A 65 -17.71 5.51 28.15
N VAL A 66 -18.95 5.05 27.93
CA VAL A 66 -19.25 3.84 27.15
C VAL A 66 -19.44 4.23 25.70
N ILE A 67 -18.37 4.05 24.93
CA ILE A 67 -18.25 4.43 23.52
C ILE A 67 -18.66 3.24 22.66
N GLU A 68 -19.61 3.48 21.76
CA GLU A 68 -20.07 2.53 20.75
C GLU A 68 -19.03 2.41 19.63
N ASP A 69 -18.68 1.19 19.24
CA ASP A 69 -17.78 0.93 18.12
C ASP A 69 -18.39 -0.15 17.21
N PRO A 70 -19.40 0.20 16.40
CA PRO A 70 -20.07 -0.74 15.51
C PRO A 70 -19.16 -1.13 14.33
N ASP A 71 -19.52 -2.18 13.60
CA ASP A 71 -18.94 -2.44 12.29
C ASP A 71 -19.17 -1.26 11.35
N LEU A 72 -18.07 -0.72 10.83
CA LEU A 72 -18.05 0.45 9.96
C LEU A 72 -17.81 0.01 8.51
N ASP A 73 -18.36 0.77 7.58
CA ASP A 73 -18.15 0.58 6.14
C ASP A 73 -16.70 0.86 5.72
N SER A 74 -15.97 1.64 6.51
CA SER A 74 -14.56 1.95 6.28
C SER A 74 -13.82 2.22 7.57
N ILE A 75 -12.56 1.81 7.64
CA ILE A 75 -11.64 2.16 8.75
C ILE A 75 -11.50 3.68 8.93
N TYR A 76 -11.68 4.47 7.85
CA TYR A 76 -11.57 5.92 7.93
C TYR A 76 -12.83 6.58 8.51
N ALA A 77 -13.91 5.84 8.74
CA ALA A 77 -15.06 6.38 9.47
C ALA A 77 -14.82 6.43 10.99
N ALA A 78 -13.89 5.60 11.51
CA ALA A 78 -13.66 5.45 12.95
C ALA A 78 -13.33 6.78 13.67
N PRO A 79 -12.44 7.66 13.16
CA PRO A 79 -12.16 8.94 13.82
C PRO A 79 -13.41 9.81 13.98
N LEU A 80 -14.31 9.83 12.99
CA LEU A 80 -15.54 10.62 13.05
C LEU A 80 -16.52 10.06 14.07
N VAL A 81 -16.67 8.73 14.12
CA VAL A 81 -17.57 8.04 15.07
C VAL A 81 -17.09 8.21 16.51
N LEU A 82 -15.78 8.17 16.75
CA LEU A 82 -15.20 8.37 18.08
C LEU A 82 -15.27 9.83 18.53
N HIS A 83 -15.11 10.77 17.59
CA HIS A 83 -15.23 12.21 17.84
C HIS A 83 -16.68 12.64 18.11
N ASP A 84 -17.66 12.14 17.34
CA ASP A 84 -19.09 12.42 17.55
C ASP A 84 -19.56 11.98 18.94
N GLN A 85 -18.96 10.91 19.46
CA GLN A 85 -19.21 10.44 20.82
C GLN A 85 -18.42 11.21 21.89
N GLY A 86 -17.43 12.03 21.52
CA GLY A 86 -16.62 12.92 22.36
C GLY A 86 -15.42 12.26 23.06
N LEU A 87 -14.93 11.11 22.57
CA LEU A 87 -13.89 10.35 23.27
C LEU A 87 -12.60 11.17 23.42
N ASP A 88 -12.21 11.89 22.38
CA ASP A 88 -11.08 12.81 22.33
C ASP A 88 -11.21 13.99 23.29
N ASP A 89 -12.39 14.58 23.42
CA ASP A 89 -12.68 15.64 24.41
C ASP A 89 -12.46 15.14 25.84
N ARG A 90 -12.90 13.91 26.14
CA ARG A 90 -12.73 13.29 27.47
C ARG A 90 -11.28 12.99 27.79
N ILE A 91 -10.53 12.49 26.80
CA ILE A 91 -9.09 12.27 26.92
C ILE A 91 -8.40 13.60 27.23
N SER A 92 -8.70 14.64 26.44
CA SER A 92 -8.10 15.96 26.59
C SER A 92 -8.39 16.58 27.95
N CYS A 93 -9.66 16.56 28.37
CA CYS A 93 -10.10 17.03 29.68
C CYS A 93 -9.40 16.30 30.83
N ARG A 94 -9.35 14.96 30.80
CA ARG A 94 -8.70 14.16 31.86
C ARG A 94 -7.20 14.44 31.96
N LEU A 95 -6.53 14.66 30.84
CA LEU A 95 -5.09 14.90 30.78
C LEU A 95 -4.72 16.37 31.03
N GLY A 96 -5.70 17.27 31.17
CA GLY A 96 -5.46 18.71 31.32
C GLY A 96 -4.90 19.37 30.06
N LEU A 97 -5.19 18.79 28.89
CA LEU A 97 -4.81 19.35 27.60
C LEU A 97 -5.77 20.50 27.22
N PRO A 98 -5.31 21.49 26.43
CA PRO A 98 -6.19 22.53 25.91
C PRO A 98 -7.35 21.93 25.12
N ALA A 99 -8.56 22.42 25.37
CA ALA A 99 -9.73 22.06 24.57
C ALA A 99 -9.56 22.67 23.17
N VAL A 100 -9.24 21.82 22.19
CA VAL A 100 -9.13 22.19 20.77
C VAL A 100 -10.19 21.43 20.02
N GLN A 101 -10.99 22.16 19.22
CA GLN A 101 -11.93 21.53 18.30
C GLN A 101 -11.19 21.18 17.00
N PRO A 102 -11.05 19.89 16.64
CA PRO A 102 -10.33 19.49 15.43
C PRO A 102 -11.10 19.89 14.17
N ASP A 103 -10.39 20.38 13.16
CA ASP A 103 -10.98 20.55 11.83
C ASP A 103 -11.01 19.19 11.11
N LEU A 104 -12.22 18.63 10.99
CA LEU A 104 -12.47 17.34 10.34
C LEU A 104 -13.01 17.48 8.91
N SER A 105 -13.02 18.69 8.35
CA SER A 105 -13.57 18.97 7.01
C SER A 105 -12.92 18.14 5.91
N ALA A 106 -11.58 18.16 5.82
CA ALA A 106 -10.82 17.39 4.83
C ALA A 106 -11.01 15.88 4.99
N TRP A 107 -11.14 15.40 6.23
CA TRP A 107 -11.38 13.99 6.50
C TRP A 107 -12.77 13.55 6.03
N THR A 108 -13.77 14.37 6.33
CA THR A 108 -15.18 14.15 5.97
C THR A 108 -15.37 14.18 4.45
N GLU A 109 -14.76 15.16 3.77
CA GLU A 109 -14.79 15.27 2.30
C GLU A 109 -14.20 14.02 1.62
N ARG A 110 -13.05 13.55 2.09
CA ARG A 110 -12.41 12.35 1.52
C ARG A 110 -13.19 11.08 1.79
N LEU A 111 -13.78 10.94 2.97
CA LEU A 111 -14.66 9.82 3.26
C LEU A 111 -15.91 9.84 2.37
N ALA A 112 -16.45 11.03 2.06
CA ALA A 112 -17.56 11.16 1.12
C ALA A 112 -17.16 10.71 -0.30
N ARG A 113 -15.97 11.08 -0.79
CA ARG A 113 -15.43 10.60 -2.08
C ARG A 113 -15.18 9.09 -2.08
N LEU A 114 -14.68 8.53 -0.99
CA LEU A 114 -14.51 7.07 -0.87
C LEU A 114 -15.85 6.33 -1.00
N ARG A 115 -16.91 6.86 -0.37
CA ARG A 115 -18.25 6.27 -0.41
C ARG A 115 -18.93 6.45 -1.77
N ASN A 116 -18.76 7.61 -2.38
CA ASN A 116 -19.45 8.00 -3.62
C ASN A 116 -18.48 8.55 -4.68
N PRO A 117 -17.58 7.70 -5.22
CA PRO A 117 -16.66 8.12 -6.27
C PRO A 117 -17.41 8.36 -7.60
N THR A 118 -16.97 9.33 -8.40
CA THR A 118 -17.59 9.64 -9.70
C THR A 118 -17.06 8.79 -10.84
N ARG A 119 -15.91 8.15 -10.64
CA ARG A 119 -15.22 7.32 -11.63
C ARG A 119 -14.84 5.97 -11.05
N GLU A 120 -14.40 5.08 -11.91
CA GLU A 120 -13.86 3.78 -11.52
C GLU A 120 -12.65 3.44 -12.40
N VAL A 121 -11.77 2.59 -11.91
CA VAL A 121 -10.59 2.11 -12.64
C VAL A 121 -10.23 0.70 -12.20
N GLN A 122 -9.89 -0.16 -13.15
CA GLN A 122 -9.54 -1.56 -12.88
C GLN A 122 -8.03 -1.75 -12.93
N ILE A 123 -7.42 -2.14 -11.80
CA ILE A 123 -5.98 -2.29 -11.66
C ILE A 123 -5.65 -3.74 -11.32
N GLY A 124 -4.88 -4.39 -12.20
CA GLY A 124 -4.32 -5.71 -11.93
C GLY A 124 -3.17 -5.64 -10.95
N ILE A 125 -3.13 -6.54 -9.96
CA ILE A 125 -2.04 -6.69 -9.00
C ILE A 125 -1.46 -8.11 -9.16
N VAL A 126 -0.28 -8.21 -9.78
CA VAL A 126 0.37 -9.51 -10.03
C VAL A 126 1.35 -9.85 -8.91
N GLY A 127 0.89 -10.67 -7.97
CA GLY A 127 1.60 -11.00 -6.73
C GLY A 127 1.85 -12.49 -6.53
N LYS A 128 2.66 -12.81 -5.51
CA LYS A 128 2.88 -14.21 -5.07
C LYS A 128 1.75 -14.71 -4.16
N TYR A 129 1.39 -13.94 -3.15
CA TYR A 129 0.38 -14.29 -2.13
C TYR A 129 -0.94 -13.54 -2.32
N VAL A 130 -1.61 -13.75 -3.45
CA VAL A 130 -2.85 -13.02 -3.75
C VAL A 130 -4.08 -13.55 -3.00
N GLU A 131 -4.01 -14.76 -2.44
CA GLU A 131 -5.10 -15.34 -1.64
C GLU A 131 -5.21 -14.73 -0.24
N LEU A 132 -4.14 -14.07 0.24
CA LEU A 132 -4.10 -13.42 1.54
C LEU A 132 -3.87 -11.92 1.34
N GLU A 133 -4.95 -11.20 1.07
CA GLU A 133 -4.94 -9.75 0.78
C GLU A 133 -4.19 -8.93 1.84
N ASP A 134 -4.19 -9.38 3.10
CA ASP A 134 -3.47 -8.75 4.20
C ASP A 134 -1.95 -8.67 3.97
N SER A 135 -1.39 -9.56 3.15
CA SER A 135 0.02 -9.51 2.74
C SER A 135 0.38 -8.24 1.99
N TYR A 136 -0.62 -7.57 1.41
CA TYR A 136 -0.49 -6.36 0.61
C TYR A 136 -1.33 -5.20 1.15
N ILE A 137 -1.64 -5.20 2.45
CA ILE A 137 -2.49 -4.17 3.08
C ILE A 137 -2.01 -2.75 2.74
N SER A 138 -0.71 -2.46 2.80
CA SER A 138 -0.20 -1.13 2.48
C SER A 138 -0.39 -0.75 1.00
N ILE A 139 -0.25 -1.71 0.08
CA ILE A 139 -0.51 -1.49 -1.35
C ILE A 139 -2.00 -1.20 -1.58
N ARG A 140 -2.88 -2.00 -0.96
CA ARG A 140 -4.34 -1.82 -1.02
C ARG A 140 -4.74 -0.44 -0.54
N GLU A 141 -4.29 -0.04 0.66
CA GLU A 141 -4.59 1.29 1.20
C GLU A 141 -3.99 2.41 0.34
N ALA A 142 -2.78 2.24 -0.21
CA ALA A 142 -2.17 3.24 -1.07
C ALA A 142 -2.94 3.46 -2.38
N LEU A 143 -3.49 2.40 -2.98
CA LEU A 143 -4.37 2.47 -4.14
C LEU A 143 -5.72 3.11 -3.78
N ILE A 144 -6.30 2.78 -2.63
CA ILE A 144 -7.54 3.42 -2.13
C ILE A 144 -7.31 4.93 -1.93
N HIS A 145 -6.22 5.34 -1.29
CA HIS A 145 -5.86 6.74 -1.11
C HIS A 145 -5.73 7.48 -2.45
N ALA A 146 -5.09 6.85 -3.43
CA ALA A 146 -4.93 7.40 -4.77
C ALA A 146 -6.24 7.47 -5.56
N GLY A 147 -7.14 6.50 -5.38
CA GLY A 147 -8.50 6.53 -5.88
C GLY A 147 -9.26 7.74 -5.34
N ILE A 148 -9.25 7.94 -4.03
CA ILE A 148 -9.88 9.10 -3.37
C ILE A 148 -9.32 10.42 -3.90
N ALA A 149 -8.00 10.50 -4.13
CA ALA A 149 -7.34 11.68 -4.69
C ALA A 149 -7.84 12.03 -6.09
N ASN A 150 -8.19 11.00 -6.88
CA ASN A 150 -8.68 11.11 -8.25
C ASN A 150 -10.21 10.99 -8.38
N ASP A 151 -10.94 11.05 -7.26
CA ASP A 151 -12.40 10.86 -7.19
C ASP A 151 -12.89 9.58 -7.89
N ALA A 152 -12.13 8.49 -7.71
CA ALA A 152 -12.31 7.23 -8.40
C ALA A 152 -12.31 6.02 -7.45
N ARG A 153 -13.15 5.04 -7.75
CA ARG A 153 -13.09 3.69 -7.18
C ARG A 153 -11.97 2.91 -7.85
N VAL A 154 -11.04 2.37 -7.08
CA VAL A 154 -10.03 1.44 -7.60
C VAL A 154 -10.52 0.01 -7.38
N GLU A 155 -10.87 -0.68 -8.45
CA GLU A 155 -11.15 -2.11 -8.46
C GLU A 155 -9.82 -2.87 -8.60
N MET A 156 -9.46 -3.65 -7.60
CA MET A 156 -8.19 -4.38 -7.56
C MET A 156 -8.41 -5.83 -7.99
N LEU A 157 -7.82 -6.21 -9.12
CA LEU A 157 -7.82 -7.60 -9.59
C LEU A 157 -6.56 -8.30 -9.11
N TRP A 158 -6.70 -9.17 -8.12
CA TRP A 158 -5.60 -9.93 -7.53
C TRP A 158 -5.25 -11.15 -8.39
N ILE A 159 -4.09 -11.11 -9.03
CA ILE A 159 -3.68 -12.11 -10.03
C ILE A 159 -2.45 -12.89 -9.55
N PRO A 160 -2.54 -14.21 -9.39
CA PRO A 160 -1.38 -15.02 -9.01
C PRO A 160 -0.34 -15.02 -10.13
N ALA A 161 0.91 -14.64 -9.81
CA ALA A 161 1.99 -14.62 -10.80
C ALA A 161 2.24 -16.01 -11.44
N GLU A 162 2.09 -17.10 -10.69
CA GLU A 162 2.22 -18.46 -11.23
C GLU A 162 1.09 -18.83 -12.20
N ALA A 163 -0.10 -18.23 -12.06
CA ALA A 163 -1.19 -18.43 -13.01
C ALA A 163 -0.89 -17.72 -14.34
N VAL A 164 -0.24 -16.56 -14.30
CA VAL A 164 0.24 -15.85 -15.49
C VAL A 164 1.28 -16.70 -16.23
N ALA A 165 2.29 -17.21 -15.53
CA ALA A 165 3.34 -18.05 -16.14
C ALA A 165 2.79 -19.34 -16.77
N ARG A 166 1.73 -19.92 -16.21
CA ARG A 166 1.13 -21.16 -16.69
C ARG A 166 0.17 -20.96 -17.86
N ASP A 167 -0.71 -19.98 -17.75
CA ASP A 167 -1.83 -19.80 -18.68
C ASP A 167 -1.61 -18.69 -19.71
N GLY A 168 -0.51 -17.93 -19.56
CA GLY A 168 -0.19 -16.73 -20.33
C GLY A 168 -0.85 -15.46 -19.77
N PRO A 169 -0.25 -14.28 -20.01
CA PRO A 169 -0.72 -13.01 -19.47
C PRO A 169 -2.07 -12.55 -20.02
N GLU A 170 -2.40 -12.89 -21.26
CA GLU A 170 -3.62 -12.41 -21.92
C GLU A 170 -4.90 -12.81 -21.19
N LYS A 171 -4.99 -14.07 -20.76
CA LYS A 171 -6.14 -14.60 -20.04
C LYS A 171 -6.43 -13.88 -18.71
N HIS A 172 -5.40 -13.33 -18.07
CA HIS A 172 -5.49 -12.76 -16.72
C HIS A 172 -5.44 -11.23 -16.72
N LEU A 173 -4.93 -10.60 -17.78
CA LEU A 173 -4.70 -9.16 -17.88
C LEU A 173 -5.61 -8.46 -18.89
N GLU A 174 -6.52 -9.20 -19.55
CA GLU A 174 -7.53 -8.61 -20.41
C GLU A 174 -8.46 -7.68 -19.60
N GLY A 175 -8.80 -6.53 -20.16
CA GLY A 175 -9.73 -5.56 -19.56
C GLY A 175 -9.13 -4.59 -18.54
N ILE A 176 -7.90 -4.81 -18.06
CA ILE A 176 -7.30 -3.94 -17.04
C ILE A 176 -6.90 -2.56 -17.59
N ASP A 177 -7.06 -1.53 -16.76
CA ASP A 177 -6.64 -0.16 -17.06
C ASP A 177 -5.20 0.12 -16.64
N GLY A 178 -4.64 -0.71 -15.76
CA GLY A 178 -3.25 -0.64 -15.31
C GLY A 178 -2.78 -1.89 -14.59
N LEU A 179 -1.46 -2.05 -14.48
CA LEU A 179 -0.81 -3.15 -13.77
C LEU A 179 0.13 -2.62 -12.70
N LEU A 180 -0.02 -3.13 -11.48
CA LEU A 180 0.93 -2.97 -10.40
C LEU A 180 1.62 -4.32 -10.11
N VAL A 181 2.94 -4.33 -10.08
CA VAL A 181 3.73 -5.48 -9.61
C VAL A 181 4.38 -5.10 -8.28
N PRO A 182 3.90 -5.67 -7.15
CA PRO A 182 4.40 -5.31 -5.83
C PRO A 182 5.75 -5.98 -5.56
N GLY A 183 6.36 -5.54 -4.44
CA GLY A 183 7.48 -6.24 -3.84
C GLY A 183 7.16 -7.71 -3.54
N GLY A 184 8.18 -8.53 -3.42
CA GLY A 184 8.04 -9.92 -3.03
C GLY A 184 9.36 -10.49 -2.55
N PHE A 185 9.28 -11.53 -1.73
CA PHE A 185 10.44 -12.26 -1.24
C PHE A 185 10.48 -13.66 -1.83
N GLY A 186 11.68 -14.06 -2.26
CA GLY A 186 11.96 -15.34 -2.87
C GLY A 186 11.76 -15.38 -4.38
N ASP A 187 12.04 -16.54 -4.94
CA ASP A 187 12.18 -16.86 -6.37
C ASP A 187 10.87 -17.26 -7.09
N ARG A 188 9.81 -17.53 -6.34
CA ARG A 188 8.54 -18.00 -6.93
C ARG A 188 7.79 -16.90 -7.68
N GLY A 189 7.34 -17.23 -8.89
CA GLY A 189 6.46 -16.40 -9.71
C GLY A 189 7.17 -15.25 -10.44
N ILE A 190 8.50 -15.26 -10.55
CA ILE A 190 9.25 -14.21 -11.25
C ILE A 190 8.91 -14.18 -12.75
N GLU A 191 8.90 -15.34 -13.41
CA GLU A 191 8.61 -15.40 -14.85
C GLU A 191 7.22 -14.87 -15.20
N GLY A 192 6.20 -15.20 -14.38
CA GLY A 192 4.86 -14.66 -14.59
C GLY A 192 4.77 -13.14 -14.40
N LYS A 193 5.58 -12.56 -13.50
CA LYS A 193 5.69 -11.09 -13.39
C LYS A 193 6.37 -10.49 -14.61
N VAL A 194 7.46 -11.09 -15.10
CA VAL A 194 8.17 -10.66 -16.30
C VAL A 194 7.25 -10.71 -17.53
N GLU A 195 6.49 -11.79 -17.71
CA GLU A 195 5.50 -11.93 -18.79
C GLU A 195 4.37 -10.90 -18.69
N ALA A 196 3.84 -10.66 -17.48
CA ALA A 196 2.83 -9.63 -17.25
C ALA A 196 3.34 -8.23 -17.61
N ILE A 197 4.57 -7.91 -17.22
CA ILE A 197 5.21 -6.62 -17.55
C ILE A 197 5.38 -6.48 -19.07
N SER A 198 5.82 -7.55 -19.74
CA SER A 198 5.96 -7.54 -21.20
C SER A 198 4.62 -7.28 -21.89
N TYR A 199 3.56 -7.92 -21.42
CA TYR A 199 2.20 -7.76 -21.93
C TYR A 199 1.75 -6.29 -21.87
N VAL A 200 1.89 -5.64 -20.70
CA VAL A 200 1.41 -4.26 -20.50
C VAL A 200 2.29 -3.24 -21.22
N ARG A 201 3.62 -3.42 -21.20
CA ARG A 201 4.56 -2.52 -21.89
C ARG A 201 4.28 -2.47 -23.38
N LYS A 202 4.11 -3.64 -24.02
CA LYS A 202 3.85 -3.76 -25.46
C LYS A 202 2.50 -3.19 -25.86
N ARG A 203 1.49 -3.27 -24.98
CA ARG A 203 0.13 -2.75 -25.20
C ARG A 203 -0.08 -1.32 -24.69
N LYS A 204 0.96 -0.65 -24.19
CA LYS A 204 0.88 0.70 -23.62
C LYS A 204 -0.15 0.82 -22.48
N ILE A 205 -0.26 -0.22 -21.65
CA ILE A 205 -1.11 -0.24 -20.46
C ILE A 205 -0.26 0.29 -19.29
N PRO A 206 -0.69 1.36 -18.57
CA PRO A 206 0.00 1.90 -17.42
C PRO A 206 0.59 0.85 -16.47
N PHE A 207 1.86 1.02 -16.12
CA PHE A 207 2.61 0.08 -15.29
C PHE A 207 3.25 0.79 -14.09
N PHE A 208 3.14 0.17 -12.91
CA PHE A 208 3.85 0.58 -11.71
C PHE A 208 4.53 -0.62 -11.02
N GLY A 209 5.87 -0.65 -11.02
CA GLY A 209 6.67 -1.68 -10.36
C GLY A 209 7.25 -1.20 -9.04
N ILE A 210 7.11 -1.98 -7.96
CA ILE A 210 7.63 -1.63 -6.62
C ILE A 210 8.63 -2.68 -6.17
N CYS A 211 9.84 -2.24 -5.81
CA CYS A 211 10.95 -3.07 -5.34
C CYS A 211 11.23 -4.22 -6.33
N LEU A 212 10.78 -5.44 -6.03
CA LEU A 212 10.82 -6.57 -6.97
C LEU A 212 10.12 -6.26 -8.31
N GLY A 213 9.08 -5.43 -8.32
CA GLY A 213 8.44 -4.99 -9.56
C GLY A 213 9.36 -4.17 -10.47
N LEU A 214 10.25 -3.33 -9.92
CA LEU A 214 11.30 -2.67 -10.71
C LEU A 214 12.25 -3.72 -11.26
N GLN A 215 12.74 -4.63 -10.41
CA GLN A 215 13.69 -5.65 -10.82
C GLN A 215 13.16 -6.54 -11.95
N CYS A 216 11.91 -6.98 -11.86
CA CYS A 216 11.25 -7.72 -12.93
C CYS A 216 11.10 -6.90 -14.22
N ALA A 217 10.86 -5.59 -14.11
CA ALA A 217 10.80 -4.70 -15.27
C ALA A 217 12.16 -4.52 -15.96
N VAL A 218 13.24 -4.48 -15.19
CA VAL A 218 14.62 -4.45 -15.71
C VAL A 218 14.93 -5.75 -16.44
N ILE A 219 14.59 -6.90 -15.84
CA ILE A 219 14.77 -8.23 -16.45
C ILE A 219 13.99 -8.33 -17.76
N GLU A 220 12.70 -7.97 -17.77
CA GLU A 220 11.86 -8.00 -18.97
C GLU A 220 12.45 -7.14 -20.09
N PHE A 221 12.86 -5.91 -19.75
CA PHE A 221 13.39 -4.97 -20.73
C PHE A 221 14.74 -5.43 -21.30
N ALA A 222 15.63 -6.00 -20.48
CA ALA A 222 16.88 -6.59 -20.97
C ALA A 222 16.63 -7.73 -21.96
N ARG A 223 15.71 -8.64 -21.63
CA ARG A 223 15.38 -9.78 -22.48
C ARG A 223 14.81 -9.34 -23.84
N ASP A 224 13.92 -8.35 -23.85
CA ASP A 224 13.24 -7.91 -25.07
C ASP A 224 14.03 -6.86 -25.87
N ARG A 225 14.54 -5.80 -25.21
CA ARG A 225 15.10 -4.62 -25.88
C ARG A 225 16.61 -4.65 -26.03
N LEU A 226 17.32 -5.35 -25.13
CA LEU A 226 18.77 -5.52 -25.23
C LEU A 226 19.18 -6.85 -25.87
N GLY A 227 18.21 -7.74 -26.13
CA GLY A 227 18.48 -9.04 -26.74
C GLY A 227 19.28 -9.96 -25.83
N LEU A 228 19.11 -9.83 -24.50
CA LEU A 228 19.77 -10.64 -23.48
C LEU A 228 18.78 -11.70 -22.94
N PRO A 229 18.53 -12.80 -23.66
CA PRO A 229 17.45 -13.74 -23.32
C PRO A 229 17.62 -14.42 -21.96
N GLN A 230 18.86 -14.49 -21.45
CA GLN A 230 19.18 -15.10 -20.16
C GLN A 230 19.27 -14.06 -19.03
N ALA A 231 19.00 -12.77 -19.29
CA ALA A 231 19.06 -11.73 -18.28
C ALA A 231 18.17 -12.07 -17.08
N ASN A 232 18.74 -11.94 -15.88
CA ASN A 232 18.04 -12.25 -14.64
C ASN A 232 18.64 -11.49 -13.44
N SER A 233 18.04 -11.69 -12.27
CA SER A 233 18.67 -11.35 -10.99
C SER A 233 19.55 -12.50 -10.52
N SER A 234 20.75 -12.19 -10.01
CA SER A 234 21.60 -13.18 -9.34
C SER A 234 20.96 -13.75 -8.05
N GLU A 235 19.88 -13.13 -7.55
CA GLU A 235 19.03 -13.69 -6.49
C GLU A 235 18.30 -14.96 -6.95
N PHE A 236 17.78 -14.96 -8.18
CA PHE A 236 16.90 -16.01 -8.69
C PHE A 236 17.64 -17.00 -9.58
N ASP A 237 18.64 -16.52 -10.32
CA ASP A 237 19.53 -17.33 -11.14
C ASP A 237 20.99 -16.89 -10.92
N PRO A 238 21.70 -17.49 -9.95
CA PRO A 238 23.10 -17.16 -9.66
C PRO A 238 24.07 -17.48 -10.81
N HIS A 239 23.62 -18.21 -11.84
CA HIS A 239 24.44 -18.63 -12.98
C HIS A 239 24.10 -17.89 -14.27
N THR A 240 23.20 -16.89 -14.21
CA THR A 240 22.90 -16.07 -15.38
C THR A 240 24.19 -15.43 -15.91
N PRO A 241 24.45 -15.50 -17.22
CA PRO A 241 25.54 -14.74 -17.83
C PRO A 241 25.28 -13.23 -17.84
N ASP A 242 24.03 -12.82 -17.59
CA ASP A 242 23.55 -11.45 -17.70
C ASP A 242 22.86 -10.97 -16.40
N PRO A 243 23.60 -10.77 -15.28
CA PRO A 243 23.04 -10.36 -13.99
C PRO A 243 22.70 -8.86 -13.98
N VAL A 244 21.60 -8.50 -14.63
CA VAL A 244 21.11 -7.11 -14.71
C VAL A 244 20.62 -6.57 -13.37
N ILE A 245 20.27 -7.47 -12.45
CA ILE A 245 20.04 -7.18 -11.03
C ILE A 245 21.05 -8.02 -10.23
N ASP A 246 21.84 -7.38 -9.37
CA ASP A 246 22.90 -8.06 -8.63
C ASP A 246 23.17 -7.38 -7.27
N LEU A 247 23.96 -8.05 -6.43
CA LEU A 247 24.58 -7.40 -5.28
C LEU A 247 25.65 -6.42 -5.77
N LEU A 248 25.80 -5.29 -5.09
CA LEU A 248 26.92 -4.40 -5.39
C LEU A 248 28.25 -5.12 -5.09
N PRO A 249 29.34 -4.82 -5.82
CA PRO A 249 30.66 -5.41 -5.58
C PRO A 249 31.12 -5.28 -4.12
N ASP A 250 30.88 -4.11 -3.51
CA ASP A 250 31.22 -3.81 -2.11
C ASP A 250 30.42 -4.66 -1.09
N GLN A 251 29.37 -5.35 -1.55
CA GLN A 251 28.45 -6.18 -0.76
C GLN A 251 28.60 -7.68 -1.06
N ALA A 252 29.35 -8.07 -2.10
CA ALA A 252 29.48 -9.45 -2.55
C ALA A 252 30.25 -10.32 -1.55
N ASP A 253 31.25 -9.76 -0.86
CA ASP A 253 32.05 -10.47 0.15
C ASP A 253 31.36 -10.57 1.52
N VAL A 254 30.22 -9.90 1.71
CA VAL A 254 29.47 -9.89 2.98
C VAL A 254 28.52 -11.10 3.03
N ARG A 255 28.96 -12.13 3.74
CA ARG A 255 28.24 -13.42 3.87
C ARG A 255 27.02 -13.37 4.80
N ASP A 256 26.94 -12.41 5.71
CA ASP A 256 25.78 -12.24 6.59
C ASP A 256 24.62 -11.56 5.85
N LYS A 257 23.45 -12.21 5.84
CA LYS A 257 22.22 -11.69 5.21
C LYS A 257 21.81 -10.31 5.73
N GLY A 258 22.23 -9.93 6.94
CA GLY A 258 21.97 -8.60 7.51
C GLY A 258 22.89 -7.48 7.02
N GLY A 259 24.11 -7.79 6.59
CA GLY A 259 25.16 -6.78 6.35
C GLY A 259 25.04 -5.97 5.05
N THR A 260 24.05 -6.31 4.22
CA THR A 260 23.87 -5.75 2.85
C THR A 260 22.44 -5.28 2.60
N MET A 261 21.55 -5.46 3.58
CA MET A 261 20.14 -5.11 3.45
C MET A 261 19.97 -3.59 3.62
N ARG A 262 19.40 -2.94 2.59
CA ARG A 262 18.90 -1.57 2.71
C ARG A 262 17.53 -1.62 3.35
N LEU A 263 17.48 -1.19 4.61
CA LEU A 263 16.28 -1.15 5.42
C LEU A 263 16.06 0.25 5.99
N GLY A 264 14.86 0.78 5.83
CA GLY A 264 14.48 2.10 6.36
C GLY A 264 14.55 3.20 5.32
N GLU A 265 14.63 4.45 5.76
CA GLU A 265 14.54 5.63 4.90
C GLU A 265 15.87 5.98 4.24
N TYR A 266 15.87 6.18 2.92
CA TYR A 266 17.03 6.62 2.13
C TYR A 266 16.64 7.81 1.24
N GLU A 267 17.61 8.66 0.95
CA GLU A 267 17.42 9.81 0.06
C GLU A 267 17.56 9.40 -1.41
N THR A 268 16.70 9.95 -2.27
CA THR A 268 16.75 9.78 -3.73
C THR A 268 16.74 11.16 -4.39
N VAL A 269 17.65 11.37 -5.35
CA VAL A 269 17.72 12.57 -6.18
C VAL A 269 16.96 12.32 -7.47
N LEU A 270 15.99 13.19 -7.78
CA LEU A 270 15.13 13.05 -8.96
C LEU A 270 15.67 13.85 -10.14
N LYS A 271 15.53 13.28 -11.34
CA LYS A 271 15.86 13.93 -12.61
C LYS A 271 14.69 14.78 -13.08
N ASN A 272 14.93 16.07 -13.33
CA ASN A 272 13.92 16.99 -13.85
C ASN A 272 13.40 16.53 -15.24
N GLY A 273 12.11 16.79 -15.51
CA GLY A 273 11.43 16.39 -16.75
C GLY A 273 11.01 14.92 -16.80
N THR A 274 10.95 14.25 -15.64
CA THR A 274 10.50 12.87 -15.50
C THR A 274 9.16 12.81 -14.76
N ARG A 275 8.42 11.71 -14.92
CA ARG A 275 7.11 11.55 -14.25
C ARG A 275 7.27 11.56 -12.73
N ALA A 276 8.33 10.93 -12.23
CA ALA A 276 8.64 10.95 -10.81
C ALA A 276 8.81 12.39 -10.31
N TYR A 277 9.61 13.20 -11.02
CA TYR A 277 9.77 14.61 -10.66
C TYR A 277 8.44 15.38 -10.73
N ASP A 278 7.63 15.17 -11.77
CA ASP A 278 6.33 15.85 -11.91
C ASP A 278 5.33 15.50 -10.80
N CYS A 279 5.38 14.26 -10.30
CA CYS A 279 4.55 13.79 -9.19
C CYS A 279 5.01 14.38 -7.85
N TYR A 280 6.31 14.27 -7.53
CA TYR A 280 6.83 14.72 -6.24
C TYR A 280 7.02 16.24 -6.16
N ARG A 281 7.31 16.89 -7.30
CA ARG A 281 7.65 18.32 -7.42
C ARG A 281 8.80 18.73 -6.50
N ALA A 282 9.81 17.87 -6.38
CA ALA A 282 10.97 18.07 -5.54
C ALA A 282 12.22 17.45 -6.19
N ASP A 283 13.38 18.08 -5.99
CA ASP A 283 14.68 17.56 -6.48
C ASP A 283 15.17 16.35 -5.65
N ARG A 284 14.77 16.28 -4.37
CA ARG A 284 15.19 15.25 -3.42
C ARG A 284 13.99 14.74 -2.64
N ILE A 285 13.90 13.42 -2.52
CA ILE A 285 12.85 12.73 -1.77
C ILE A 285 13.47 11.74 -0.79
N ARG A 286 12.66 11.25 0.15
CA ARG A 286 13.06 10.22 1.12
C ARG A 286 12.04 9.12 1.16
N GLU A 287 12.48 7.89 0.89
CA GLU A 287 11.60 6.74 0.78
C GLU A 287 12.15 5.51 1.48
N ARG A 288 11.27 4.55 1.79
CA ARG A 288 11.61 3.38 2.60
C ARG A 288 12.01 2.20 1.74
N HIS A 289 13.18 1.63 2.03
CA HIS A 289 13.73 0.46 1.36
C HIS A 289 13.60 -0.79 2.22
N ARG A 290 13.49 -1.94 1.54
CA ARG A 290 13.59 -3.27 2.12
C ARG A 290 14.05 -4.29 1.07
N HIS A 291 15.26 -4.12 0.56
CA HIS A 291 15.87 -5.03 -0.42
C HIS A 291 17.38 -5.12 -0.21
N ARG A 292 18.00 -6.05 -0.94
CA ARG A 292 19.45 -6.29 -0.93
C ARG A 292 20.05 -6.14 -2.33
N TYR A 293 19.34 -6.67 -3.33
CA TYR A 293 19.77 -6.63 -4.72
C TYR A 293 19.43 -5.28 -5.37
N GLU A 294 20.31 -4.86 -6.26
CA GLU A 294 20.31 -3.54 -6.91
C GLU A 294 20.37 -3.71 -8.42
N PHE A 295 19.97 -2.66 -9.15
CA PHE A 295 20.28 -2.57 -10.58
C PHE A 295 21.80 -2.62 -10.79
N ASN A 296 22.28 -3.50 -11.66
CA ASN A 296 23.70 -3.63 -11.94
C ASN A 296 24.19 -2.43 -12.78
N PRO A 297 25.06 -1.54 -12.25
CA PRO A 297 25.47 -0.33 -12.96
C PRO A 297 26.19 -0.62 -14.28
N ALA A 298 26.78 -1.80 -14.46
CA ALA A 298 27.46 -2.20 -15.70
C ALA A 298 26.51 -2.20 -16.92
N TYR A 299 25.21 -2.36 -16.71
CA TYR A 299 24.21 -2.38 -17.77
C TYR A 299 23.58 -1.01 -18.04
N ARG A 300 23.82 0.01 -17.19
CA ARG A 300 23.09 1.28 -17.22
C ARG A 300 23.12 1.96 -18.59
N GLU A 301 24.30 2.09 -19.19
CA GLU A 301 24.47 2.76 -20.48
C GLU A 301 23.68 2.05 -21.59
N ALA A 302 23.64 0.71 -21.59
CA ALA A 302 22.88 -0.06 -22.58
C ALA A 302 21.36 0.15 -22.42
N PHE A 303 20.86 0.19 -21.19
CA PHE A 303 19.45 0.50 -20.92
C PHE A 303 19.07 1.91 -21.35
N GLU A 304 19.91 2.90 -21.03
CA GLU A 304 19.70 4.30 -21.42
C GLU A 304 19.71 4.48 -22.94
N ALA A 305 20.66 3.83 -23.63
CA ALA A 305 20.72 3.83 -25.09
C ALA A 305 19.50 3.15 -25.76
N ALA A 306 18.88 2.18 -25.09
CA ALA A 306 17.68 1.49 -25.57
C ALA A 306 16.36 2.20 -25.23
N GLY A 307 16.41 3.35 -24.55
CA GLY A 307 15.27 4.24 -24.30
C GLY A 307 14.73 4.22 -22.87
N MET A 308 15.34 3.48 -21.94
CA MET A 308 14.99 3.56 -20.52
C MET A 308 15.64 4.77 -19.87
N VAL A 309 14.91 5.48 -19.00
CA VAL A 309 15.46 6.61 -18.25
C VAL A 309 15.61 6.21 -16.80
N VAL A 310 16.82 6.34 -16.25
CA VAL A 310 17.02 6.38 -14.79
C VAL A 310 16.58 7.77 -14.31
N SER A 311 15.38 7.83 -13.71
CA SER A 311 14.77 9.08 -13.26
C SER A 311 15.04 9.42 -11.79
N GLY A 312 15.57 8.47 -11.02
CA GLY A 312 15.98 8.69 -9.64
C GLY A 312 17.19 7.85 -9.26
N THR A 313 18.12 8.43 -8.51
CA THR A 313 19.32 7.75 -8.02
C THR A 313 19.59 8.06 -6.54
N SER A 314 20.46 7.27 -5.91
CA SER A 314 21.10 7.67 -4.66
C SER A 314 21.86 9.01 -4.84
N PRO A 315 22.15 9.75 -3.75
CA PRO A 315 22.83 11.05 -3.85
C PRO A 315 24.22 11.01 -4.49
N ASP A 316 24.91 9.87 -4.42
CA ASP A 316 26.19 9.62 -5.07
C ASP A 316 26.05 9.15 -6.54
N GLY A 317 24.82 8.98 -7.03
CA GLY A 317 24.49 8.56 -8.39
C GLY A 317 24.71 7.08 -8.68
N ARG A 318 25.16 6.29 -7.69
CA ARG A 318 25.56 4.88 -7.88
C ARG A 318 24.36 3.94 -8.00
N LEU A 319 23.34 4.12 -7.17
CA LEU A 319 22.17 3.26 -7.09
C LEU A 319 21.04 3.82 -7.95
N VAL A 320 20.39 2.94 -8.71
CA VAL A 320 19.18 3.26 -9.46
C VAL A 320 17.99 3.05 -8.54
N GLU A 321 17.26 4.13 -8.27
CA GLU A 321 16.10 4.10 -7.38
C GLU A 321 14.79 4.16 -8.14
N ILE A 322 14.78 4.79 -9.32
CA ILE A 322 13.61 4.93 -10.18
C ILE A 322 13.99 4.75 -11.65
N ILE A 323 13.21 3.95 -12.37
CA ILE A 323 13.26 3.79 -13.82
C ILE A 323 11.95 4.20 -14.48
N GLU A 324 12.05 4.75 -15.68
CA GLU A 324 10.91 5.15 -16.50
C GLU A 324 11.09 4.80 -17.98
N LEU A 325 9.98 4.63 -18.71
CA LEU A 325 9.97 4.62 -20.17
C LEU A 325 9.21 5.85 -20.68
N PRO A 326 9.90 6.86 -21.24
CA PRO A 326 9.26 8.10 -21.72
C PRO A 326 8.18 7.84 -22.79
N ASP A 327 8.42 6.92 -23.73
CA ASP A 327 7.53 6.62 -24.85
C ASP A 327 6.26 5.82 -24.48
N HIS A 328 6.15 5.40 -23.21
CA HIS A 328 5.00 4.66 -22.67
C HIS A 328 4.10 5.60 -21.86
N PRO A 329 2.75 5.56 -21.93
CA PRO A 329 1.88 6.54 -21.26
C PRO A 329 2.17 6.73 -19.76
N TRP A 330 2.37 5.63 -19.06
CA TRP A 330 2.87 5.60 -17.69
C TRP A 330 3.64 4.31 -17.45
N TYR A 331 4.95 4.39 -17.29
CA TYR A 331 5.79 3.25 -16.94
C TYR A 331 6.79 3.74 -15.92
N VAL A 332 6.61 3.34 -14.66
CA VAL A 332 7.45 3.73 -13.54
C VAL A 332 7.79 2.48 -12.75
N GLY A 333 9.07 2.24 -12.50
CA GLY A 333 9.54 1.26 -11.53
C GLY A 333 10.30 1.97 -10.43
N VAL A 334 10.07 1.63 -9.17
CA VAL A 334 10.81 2.15 -8.01
C VAL A 334 11.42 1.03 -7.20
N GLN A 335 12.60 1.28 -6.61
CA GLN A 335 13.28 0.29 -5.77
C GLN A 335 12.79 0.32 -4.31
N PHE A 336 12.33 1.49 -3.85
CA PHE A 336 11.70 1.69 -2.55
C PHE A 336 10.23 1.23 -2.50
N HIS A 337 9.62 1.36 -1.32
CA HIS A 337 8.24 1.01 -1.00
C HIS A 337 7.39 2.27 -0.70
N PRO A 338 6.87 2.95 -1.74
CA PRO A 338 6.07 4.18 -1.59
C PRO A 338 4.73 3.94 -0.87
N GLU A 339 4.28 2.70 -0.79
CA GLU A 339 3.06 2.34 -0.09
C GLU A 339 3.15 2.59 1.43
N PHE A 340 4.36 2.60 2.00
CA PHE A 340 4.57 2.84 3.43
C PHE A 340 4.43 4.32 3.82
N THR A 341 4.51 5.23 2.86
CA THR A 341 4.43 6.69 3.06
C THR A 341 3.08 7.25 2.59
N SER A 342 2.22 6.45 1.95
CA SER A 342 0.85 6.82 1.62
C SER A 342 -0.03 6.99 2.87
N ARG A 343 -0.81 8.06 2.95
CA ARG A 343 -1.75 8.34 4.05
C ARG A 343 -3.10 8.79 3.51
N PHE A 344 -4.16 8.59 4.30
CA PHE A 344 -5.53 8.96 3.91
C PHE A 344 -5.68 10.43 3.48
N LEU A 345 -5.08 11.36 4.23
CA LEU A 345 -5.05 12.79 3.89
C LEU A 345 -3.91 13.17 2.94
N PHE A 346 -2.88 12.35 2.82
CA PHE A 346 -1.70 12.60 2.00
C PHE A 346 -1.37 11.36 1.17
N PRO A 347 -2.15 11.12 0.09
CA PRO A 347 -1.95 9.99 -0.80
C PRO A 347 -0.59 10.11 -1.43
N HIS A 348 0.08 8.98 -1.60
CA HIS A 348 1.41 8.98 -2.19
C HIS A 348 1.38 9.51 -3.63
N PRO A 349 2.28 10.44 -4.03
CA PRO A 349 2.24 11.07 -5.35
C PRO A 349 2.32 10.08 -6.52
N LEU A 350 3.23 9.10 -6.46
CA LEU A 350 3.36 8.10 -7.54
C LEU A 350 2.12 7.21 -7.69
N PHE A 351 1.45 6.85 -6.59
CA PHE A 351 0.19 6.09 -6.66
C PHE A 351 -0.92 6.94 -7.27
N SER A 352 -0.99 8.22 -6.89
CA SER A 352 -1.98 9.17 -7.43
C SER A 352 -1.79 9.38 -8.92
N GLY A 353 -0.55 9.58 -9.38
CA GLY A 353 -0.23 9.71 -10.81
C GLY A 353 -0.46 8.42 -11.60
N PHE A 354 -0.17 7.26 -11.01
CA PHE A 354 -0.47 5.97 -11.62
C PHE A 354 -1.98 5.78 -11.85
N VAL A 355 -2.80 6.00 -10.82
CA VAL A 355 -4.27 5.92 -10.93
C VAL A 355 -4.80 6.93 -11.95
N GLU A 356 -4.27 8.15 -11.97
CA GLU A 356 -4.63 9.15 -12.98
C GLU A 356 -4.32 8.66 -14.41
N ALA A 357 -3.16 8.05 -14.63
CA ALA A 357 -2.79 7.49 -15.92
C ALA A 357 -3.69 6.33 -16.37
N CYS A 358 -4.08 5.44 -15.44
CA CYS A 358 -5.03 4.36 -15.69
C CYS A 358 -6.41 4.91 -16.08
N LEU A 359 -6.89 5.93 -15.37
CA LEU A 359 -8.15 6.61 -15.66
C LEU A 359 -8.15 7.25 -17.06
N ARG A 360 -7.07 7.95 -17.45
CA ARG A 360 -6.93 8.52 -18.80
C ARG A 360 -6.96 7.45 -19.90
N ARG A 361 -6.38 6.27 -19.63
CA ARG A 361 -6.45 5.14 -20.56
C ARG A 361 -7.90 4.65 -20.71
N ARG A 362 -8.61 4.45 -19.61
CA ARG A 362 -10.02 4.00 -19.62
C ARG A 362 -10.92 4.95 -20.42
N ASP A 363 -10.73 6.26 -20.25
CA ASP A 363 -11.50 7.25 -20.99
C ASP A 363 -11.24 7.14 -22.51
N SER A 364 -9.99 6.90 -22.91
CA SER A 364 -9.61 6.74 -24.31
C SER A 364 -10.13 5.45 -24.96
N SER A 365 -10.18 4.35 -24.20
CA SER A 365 -10.71 3.06 -24.69
C SER A 365 -12.23 3.05 -24.78
N SER A 366 -12.93 3.78 -23.89
CA SER A 366 -14.40 3.91 -23.94
C SER A 366 -14.91 4.82 -25.07
N SER A 367 -14.02 5.67 -25.62
CA SER A 367 -14.33 6.59 -26.72
C SER A 367 -14.02 6.01 -28.11
N SER A 368 -13.45 4.80 -28.17
CA SER A 368 -13.10 4.07 -29.40
C SER A 368 -14.05 2.90 -29.60
#